data_AF-A0A5B7UL78-F1
#
_entry.id   AF-A0A5B7UL78-F1
#
_cell.length_a   1.000
_cell.length_b   1.000
_cell.length_c   1.000
_cell.angle_alpha   90.00
_cell.angle_beta   90.00
_cell.angle_gamma   90.00
#
_symmetry.space_group_name_H-M   'P 1'
#
loop_
_entity.id
_entity.type
_entity.pdbx_description
1 polymer ?
#
loop_
_entity_poly.entity_id
_entity_poly.type
_entity_poly.pdbx_seq_one_letter_code
_entity_poly.pdbx_strand_id
1 'polypeptide(L)'
;MKWGAALGGPEKLEVAFKALEPQLKREHQVQLRQLDNQRAEAERQHAARQAEAERRHAARQAEAERRRNHTYRMSGLISGVLLSLSMLAGGVMIAPEQPWLAAALCGPSLLALVKVFVLQRSDRGDMKGVTRASQDAAAASAPPSPPP
;
A
#
# COMPACT_ATOMS: atom_id res chain seq x y z
N MET A 1 62.51 -14.42 46.64
CA MET A 1 61.21 -13.74 46.88
C MET A 1 61.39 -12.59 47.86
N LYS A 2 61.79 -11.39 47.40
CA LYS A 2 62.14 -10.24 48.28
C LYS A 2 61.31 -8.97 48.02
N TRP A 3 60.19 -9.10 47.32
CA TRP A 3 59.29 -7.97 47.01
C TRP A 3 58.64 -7.37 48.27
N GLY A 4 58.36 -8.19 49.30
CA GLY A 4 57.77 -7.72 50.56
C GLY A 4 58.69 -6.87 51.44
N ALA A 5 60.01 -7.01 51.33
CA ALA A 5 60.95 -6.23 52.14
C ALA A 5 61.26 -4.85 51.53
N ALA A 6 61.29 -4.74 50.19
CA ALA A 6 61.55 -3.49 49.49
C ALA A 6 60.37 -2.51 49.54
N LEU A 7 59.14 -3.01 49.73
CA LEU A 7 57.91 -2.23 49.84
C LEU A 7 57.51 -1.90 51.30
N GLY A 8 58.41 -2.19 52.25
CA GLY A 8 58.26 -1.78 53.65
C GLY A 8 57.45 -2.72 54.55
N GLY A 9 57.39 -4.02 54.21
CA GLY A 9 56.77 -5.08 55.03
C GLY A 9 55.34 -5.43 54.59
N PRO A 10 54.84 -6.62 55.00
CA PRO A 10 53.50 -7.11 54.64
C PRO A 10 52.37 -6.18 55.10
N GLU A 11 52.54 -5.55 56.27
CA GLU A 11 51.58 -4.59 56.85
C GLU A 11 51.36 -3.37 55.93
N LYS A 12 52.42 -2.85 55.30
CA LYS A 12 52.32 -1.67 54.41
C LYS A 12 51.67 -1.99 53.08
N LEU A 13 51.85 -3.23 52.60
CA LEU A 13 51.16 -3.71 51.40
C LEU A 13 49.65 -3.81 51.65
N GLU A 14 49.23 -4.32 52.80
CA GLU A 14 47.80 -4.42 53.13
C GLU A 14 47.12 -3.04 53.22
N VAL A 15 47.81 -2.05 53.82
CA VAL A 15 47.32 -0.66 53.86
C VAL A 15 47.26 -0.06 52.45
N ALA A 16 48.27 -0.30 51.60
CA ALA A 16 48.27 0.17 50.22
C ALA A 16 47.13 -0.47 49.40
N PHE A 17 46.87 -1.76 49.58
CA PHE A 17 45.74 -2.44 48.93
C PHE A 17 44.38 -1.90 49.41
N LYS A 18 44.20 -1.70 50.71
CA LYS A 18 42.97 -1.07 51.26
C LYS A 18 42.75 0.35 50.74
N ALA A 19 43.81 1.10 50.49
CA ALA A 19 43.73 2.43 49.89
C ALA A 19 43.41 2.40 48.38
N LEU A 20 43.79 1.34 47.67
CA LEU A 20 43.57 1.15 46.24
C LEU A 20 42.17 0.59 45.89
N GLU A 21 41.57 -0.23 46.77
CA GLU A 21 40.21 -0.74 46.61
C GLU A 21 39.14 0.30 46.23
N PRO A 22 39.05 1.48 46.88
CA PRO A 22 38.06 2.48 46.52
C PRO A 22 38.30 3.07 45.12
N GLN A 23 39.57 3.15 44.67
CA GLN A 23 39.86 3.60 43.30
C GLN A 23 39.44 2.54 42.27
N LEU A 24 39.78 1.28 42.51
CA LEU A 24 39.42 0.18 41.62
C LEU A 24 37.89 0.03 41.49
N LYS A 25 37.14 0.20 42.59
CA LYS A 25 35.67 0.19 42.57
C LYS A 25 35.10 1.32 41.71
N ARG A 26 35.68 2.53 41.78
CA ARG A 26 35.24 3.68 40.95
C ARG A 26 35.51 3.43 39.48
N GLU A 27 36.71 2.96 39.14
CA GLU A 27 37.06 2.64 37.74
C GLU A 27 36.17 1.53 37.18
N HIS A 28 35.93 0.47 37.97
CA HIS A 28 35.03 -0.60 37.57
C HIS A 28 33.60 -0.10 37.34
N GLN A 29 33.09 0.77 38.23
CA GLN A 29 31.77 1.36 38.06
C GLN A 29 31.66 2.25 36.82
N VAL A 30 32.72 2.99 36.48
CA VAL A 30 32.79 3.79 35.25
C VAL A 30 32.79 2.89 34.02
N GLN A 31 33.58 1.81 34.03
CA GLN A 31 33.62 0.85 32.92
C GLN A 31 32.28 0.15 32.71
N LEU A 32 31.60 -0.26 33.80
CA LEU A 32 30.25 -0.84 33.70
C LEU A 32 29.26 0.13 33.05
N ARG A 33 29.24 1.40 33.48
CA ARG A 33 28.38 2.42 32.87
C ARG A 33 28.70 2.66 31.40
N GLN A 34 29.97 2.62 31.01
CA GLN A 34 30.37 2.74 29.61
C GLN A 34 29.86 1.55 28.78
N LEU A 35 29.98 0.32 29.30
CA LEU A 35 29.46 -0.87 28.63
C LEU A 35 27.94 -0.84 28.51
N ASP A 36 27.23 -0.40 29.54
CA ASP A 36 25.77 -0.28 29.51
C ASP A 36 25.32 0.76 28.48
N ASN A 37 26.02 1.90 28.39
CA ASN A 37 25.75 2.91 27.36
C ASN A 37 26.01 2.35 25.96
N GLN A 38 27.10 1.62 25.75
CA GLN A 38 27.41 0.98 24.46
C GLN A 38 26.35 -0.06 24.06
N ARG A 39 25.86 -0.86 25.01
CA ARG A 39 24.79 -1.82 24.78
C ARG A 39 23.49 -1.13 24.40
N ALA A 40 23.11 -0.08 25.14
CA ALA A 40 21.91 0.70 24.84
C ALA A 40 21.97 1.37 23.46
N GLU A 41 23.15 1.86 23.05
CA GLU A 41 23.36 2.41 21.71
C GLU A 41 23.26 1.33 20.62
N ALA A 42 23.87 0.17 20.84
CA ALA A 42 23.77 -0.95 19.90
C ALA A 42 22.31 -1.40 19.72
N GLU A 43 21.55 -1.53 20.81
CA GLU A 43 20.12 -1.87 20.77
C GLU A 43 19.31 -0.84 19.99
N ARG A 44 19.54 0.46 20.20
CA ARG A 44 18.89 1.53 19.43
C ARG A 44 19.23 1.43 17.93
N GLN A 45 20.48 1.14 17.59
CA GLN A 45 20.89 0.97 16.20
C GLN A 45 20.23 -0.26 15.57
N HIS A 46 20.14 -1.37 16.29
CA HIS A 46 19.45 -2.57 15.81
C HIS A 46 17.96 -2.32 15.60
N ALA A 47 17.30 -1.67 16.56
CA ALA A 47 15.89 -1.28 16.44
C ALA A 47 15.66 -0.33 15.25
N ALA A 48 16.55 0.66 15.05
CA ALA A 48 16.47 1.58 13.92
C ALA A 48 16.62 0.84 12.58
N ARG A 49 17.59 -0.07 12.46
CA ARG A 49 17.79 -0.89 11.24
C ARG A 49 16.58 -1.79 10.95
N GLN A 50 15.98 -2.37 11.99
CA GLN A 50 14.77 -3.19 11.84
C GLN A 50 13.58 -2.33 11.38
N ALA A 51 13.37 -1.17 11.99
CA ALA A 51 12.31 -0.24 11.60
C ALA A 51 12.49 0.28 10.17
N GLU A 52 13.73 0.55 9.74
CA GLU A 52 14.01 0.93 8.35
C GLU A 52 13.74 -0.21 7.36
N ALA A 53 14.14 -1.44 7.71
CA ALA A 53 13.86 -2.61 6.88
C ALA A 53 12.36 -2.81 6.72
N GLU A 54 11.60 -2.75 7.82
CA GLU A 54 10.14 -2.89 7.82
C GLU A 54 9.48 -1.80 6.97
N ARG A 55 9.90 -0.53 7.11
CA ARG A 55 9.42 0.57 6.26
C ARG A 55 9.69 0.33 4.77
N ARG A 56 10.87 -0.19 4.43
CA ARG A 56 11.21 -0.55 3.04
C ARG A 56 10.33 -1.69 2.52
N HIS A 57 10.06 -2.70 3.35
CA HIS A 57 9.16 -3.80 3.00
C HIS A 57 7.73 -3.31 2.77
N ALA A 58 7.19 -2.48 3.68
CA ALA A 58 5.87 -1.89 3.55
C ALA A 58 5.75 -0.99 2.30
N ALA A 59 6.76 -0.16 2.02
CA ALA A 59 6.80 0.67 0.81
C ALA A 59 6.77 -0.17 -0.48
N ARG A 60 7.58 -1.24 -0.53
CA ARG A 60 7.59 -2.17 -1.68
C ARG A 60 6.26 -2.88 -1.88
N GLN A 61 5.59 -3.28 -0.79
CA GLN A 61 4.27 -3.90 -0.86
C GLN A 61 3.22 -2.91 -1.39
N ALA A 62 3.20 -1.69 -0.87
CA ALA A 62 2.29 -0.64 -1.33
C ALA A 62 2.50 -0.29 -2.81
N GLU A 63 3.75 -0.24 -3.29
CA GLU A 63 4.06 -0.04 -4.71
C GLU A 63 3.59 -1.21 -5.58
N ALA A 64 3.79 -2.45 -5.14
CA ALA A 64 3.35 -3.64 -5.86
C ALA A 64 1.82 -3.69 -5.98
N GLU A 65 1.10 -3.35 -4.91
CA GLU A 65 -0.36 -3.24 -4.93
C GLU A 65 -0.85 -2.16 -5.89
N ARG A 66 -0.21 -0.98 -5.90
CA ARG A 66 -0.52 0.09 -6.85
C ARG A 66 -0.34 -0.36 -8.30
N ARG A 67 0.76 -1.08 -8.61
CA ARG A 67 1.00 -1.62 -9.95
C ARG A 67 -0.06 -2.63 -10.37
N ARG A 68 -0.37 -3.60 -9.50
CA ARG A 68 -1.42 -4.60 -9.76
C ARG A 68 -2.77 -3.94 -10.03
N ASN A 69 -3.16 -3.01 -9.16
CA ASN A 69 -4.43 -2.30 -9.31
C ASN A 69 -4.45 -1.46 -10.59
N HIS A 70 -3.33 -0.84 -10.98
CA HIS A 70 -3.22 -0.13 -12.26
C HIS A 70 -3.44 -1.07 -13.46
N THR A 71 -2.81 -2.25 -13.46
CA THR A 71 -2.98 -3.22 -14.56
C THR A 71 -4.41 -3.75 -14.64
N TYR A 72 -5.03 -4.13 -13.52
CA TYR A 72 -6.43 -4.61 -13.51
C TYR A 72 -7.41 -3.53 -13.95
N ARG A 73 -7.17 -2.26 -13.57
CA ARG A 73 -8.00 -1.14 -14.01
C ARG A 73 -7.83 -0.88 -15.51
N MET A 74 -6.61 -0.94 -16.04
CA MET A 74 -6.39 -0.75 -17.48
C MET A 74 -6.98 -1.89 -18.32
N SER A 75 -6.85 -3.15 -17.89
CA SER A 75 -7.40 -4.29 -18.65
C SER A 75 -8.93 -4.30 -18.67
N GLY A 76 -9.59 -3.94 -17.56
CA GLY A 76 -11.04 -3.79 -17.50
C GLY A 76 -11.57 -2.66 -18.39
N LEU A 77 -10.83 -1.56 -18.51
CA LEU A 77 -11.19 -0.47 -19.42
C LEU A 77 -11.10 -0.91 -20.89
N ILE A 78 -10.01 -1.58 -21.27
CA ILE A 78 -9.81 -2.05 -22.65
C ILE A 78 -10.90 -3.07 -23.04
N SER A 79 -11.20 -4.03 -22.17
CA SER A 79 -12.22 -5.04 -22.48
C SER A 79 -13.63 -4.43 -22.59
N GLY A 80 -13.96 -3.45 -21.75
CA GLY A 80 -15.23 -2.71 -21.85
C GLY A 80 -15.38 -1.94 -23.16
N VAL A 81 -14.32 -1.24 -23.59
CA VAL A 81 -14.31 -0.51 -24.86
C VAL A 81 -14.47 -1.47 -26.04
N LEU A 82 -13.70 -2.57 -26.07
CA LEU A 82 -13.79 -3.57 -27.13
C LEU A 82 -15.19 -4.18 -27.23
N LEU A 83 -15.79 -4.54 -26.09
CA LEU A 83 -17.13 -5.12 -26.05
C LEU A 83 -18.18 -4.14 -26.59
N SER A 84 -18.10 -2.86 -26.22
CA SER A 84 -19.02 -1.82 -26.70
C SER A 84 -18.89 -1.57 -28.21
N LEU A 85 -17.67 -1.56 -28.74
CA LEU A 85 -17.42 -1.44 -30.18
C LEU A 85 -17.95 -2.65 -30.94
N SER A 86 -17.72 -3.86 -30.43
CA SER A 86 -18.24 -5.09 -31.04
C SER A 86 -19.76 -5.10 -31.08
N MET A 87 -20.43 -4.66 -30.01
CA MET A 87 -21.88 -4.63 -29.95
C MET A 87 -22.47 -3.57 -30.90
N LEU A 88 -21.83 -2.40 -31.00
CA LEU A 88 -22.21 -1.36 -31.95
C LEU A 88 -22.02 -1.83 -33.40
N ALA A 89 -20.87 -2.42 -33.72
CA ALA A 89 -20.57 -2.96 -35.04
C ALA A 89 -21.55 -4.08 -35.44
N GLY A 90 -21.89 -4.96 -34.50
CA GLY A 90 -22.91 -5.99 -34.71
C GLY A 90 -24.29 -5.40 -35.01
N GLY A 91 -24.70 -4.36 -34.27
CA GLY A 91 -25.97 -3.66 -34.52
C GLY A 91 -26.02 -2.98 -35.89
N VAL A 92 -24.92 -2.37 -36.32
CA VAL A 92 -24.82 -1.71 -37.64
C VAL A 92 -24.89 -2.74 -38.79
N MET A 93 -24.30 -3.93 -38.62
CA MET A 93 -24.34 -4.99 -39.63
C MET A 93 -25.73 -5.62 -39.79
N ILE A 94 -26.54 -5.67 -38.73
CA ILE A 94 -27.86 -6.34 -38.73
C ILE A 94 -28.98 -5.44 -39.27
N ALA A 95 -28.83 -4.11 -39.23
CA ALA A 95 -29.83 -3.15 -39.72
C ALA A 95 -29.24 -2.15 -40.74
N PRO A 96 -28.88 -2.60 -41.96
CA PRO A 96 -28.21 -1.76 -42.95
C PRO A 96 -29.10 -0.65 -43.55
N GLU A 97 -30.42 -0.80 -43.47
CA GLU A 97 -31.38 0.09 -44.18
C GLU A 97 -31.54 1.48 -43.53
N GLN A 98 -31.24 1.65 -42.23
CA GLN A 98 -31.49 2.91 -41.51
C GLN A 98 -30.42 3.20 -40.42
N PRO A 99 -29.15 3.43 -40.82
CA PRO A 99 -28.04 3.66 -39.88
C PRO A 99 -28.19 4.93 -39.02
N TRP A 100 -28.96 5.93 -39.49
CA TRP A 100 -29.28 7.13 -38.72
C TRP A 100 -30.10 6.78 -37.48
N LEU A 101 -31.16 5.97 -37.59
CA LEU A 101 -32.03 5.65 -36.45
C LEU A 101 -31.27 4.90 -35.35
N ALA A 102 -30.38 3.99 -35.75
CA ALA A 102 -29.44 3.36 -34.82
C ALA A 102 -28.54 4.39 -34.14
N ALA A 103 -27.93 5.32 -34.88
CA ALA A 103 -27.09 6.38 -34.32
C ALA A 103 -27.85 7.38 -33.42
N ALA A 104 -29.11 7.70 -33.74
CA ALA A 104 -29.94 8.62 -32.95
C ALA A 104 -30.44 7.98 -31.65
N LEU A 105 -30.77 6.69 -31.67
CA LEU A 105 -31.21 5.94 -30.49
C LEU A 105 -30.03 5.51 -29.60
N CYS A 106 -28.90 5.13 -30.21
CA CYS A 106 -27.67 4.83 -29.46
C CYS A 106 -26.92 6.09 -29.02
N GLY A 107 -27.09 7.24 -29.67
CA GLY A 107 -26.31 8.46 -29.42
C GLY A 107 -26.21 8.86 -27.94
N PRO A 108 -27.33 8.98 -27.20
CA PRO A 108 -27.30 9.34 -25.78
C PRO A 108 -26.72 8.24 -24.89
N SER A 109 -27.02 6.97 -25.16
CA SER A 109 -26.50 5.82 -24.40
C SER A 109 -25.01 5.59 -24.65
N LEU A 110 -24.53 5.80 -25.89
CA LEU A 110 -23.12 5.76 -26.23
C LEU A 110 -22.38 6.97 -25.66
N LEU A 111 -22.96 8.17 -25.70
CA LEU A 111 -22.38 9.34 -25.04
C LEU A 111 -22.32 9.17 -23.52
N ALA A 112 -23.32 8.54 -22.90
CA ALA A 112 -23.33 8.22 -21.49
C ALA A 112 -22.27 7.15 -21.15
N LEU A 113 -22.18 6.08 -21.93
CA LEU A 113 -21.15 5.05 -21.75
C LEU A 113 -19.75 5.60 -21.99
N VAL A 114 -19.54 6.36 -23.05
CA VAL A 114 -18.26 7.06 -23.31
C VAL A 114 -17.97 8.04 -22.18
N LYS A 115 -18.94 8.78 -21.65
CA LYS A 115 -18.72 9.70 -20.53
C LYS A 115 -18.40 8.97 -19.21
N VAL A 116 -19.08 7.85 -18.94
CA VAL A 116 -18.81 7.03 -17.75
C VAL A 116 -17.44 6.35 -17.87
N PHE A 117 -17.08 5.83 -19.05
CA PHE A 117 -15.85 5.06 -19.25
C PHE A 117 -14.62 5.90 -19.62
N VAL A 118 -14.78 7.03 -20.31
CA VAL A 118 -13.69 7.92 -20.75
C VAL A 118 -13.51 9.11 -19.80
N LEU A 119 -14.58 9.61 -19.17
CA LEU A 119 -14.54 10.85 -18.37
C LEU A 119 -14.61 10.64 -16.86
N GLN A 120 -15.05 9.50 -16.32
CA GLN A 120 -15.20 9.35 -14.87
C GLN A 120 -14.46 8.15 -14.25
N ARG A 121 -13.33 8.49 -13.62
CA ARG A 121 -13.07 8.22 -12.19
C ARG A 121 -14.35 7.75 -11.47
N SER A 122 -14.48 6.44 -11.26
CA SER A 122 -15.63 5.74 -10.67
C SER A 122 -16.33 6.54 -9.56
N ASP A 123 -17.56 6.98 -9.81
CA ASP A 123 -18.51 7.28 -8.75
C ASP A 123 -19.63 6.23 -8.77
N ARG A 124 -19.90 5.63 -7.60
CA ARG A 124 -20.85 4.51 -7.43
C ARG A 124 -22.30 4.92 -7.74
N GLY A 125 -22.55 6.21 -7.96
CA GLY A 125 -23.85 6.77 -8.33
C GLY A 125 -24.32 6.37 -9.73
N ASP A 126 -23.44 6.35 -10.73
CA ASP A 126 -23.85 6.18 -12.13
C ASP A 126 -24.26 4.74 -12.47
N MET A 127 -23.74 3.74 -11.74
CA MET A 127 -24.14 2.34 -11.90
C MET A 127 -25.61 2.09 -11.53
N LYS A 128 -26.17 2.93 -10.66
CA LYS A 128 -27.61 2.95 -10.33
C LYS A 128 -28.44 3.64 -11.42
N GLY A 129 -27.85 4.59 -12.15
CA GLY A 129 -28.48 5.25 -13.29
C GLY A 129 -28.62 4.31 -14.48
N VAL A 130 -27.56 3.55 -14.80
CA VAL A 130 -27.57 2.57 -15.90
C VAL A 130 -28.57 1.45 -15.66
N THR A 131 -28.67 0.92 -14.44
CA THR A 131 -29.64 -0.14 -14.10
C THR A 131 -31.08 0.36 -14.20
N ARG A 132 -31.36 1.58 -13.74
CA ARG A 132 -32.68 2.20 -13.93
C ARG A 132 -33.00 2.45 -15.39
N ALA A 133 -32.07 3.02 -16.16
CA ALA A 133 -32.26 3.25 -17.58
C ALA A 133 -32.47 1.94 -18.37
N SER A 134 -31.80 0.85 -17.98
CA SER A 134 -32.03 -0.47 -18.57
C SER A 134 -33.41 -1.06 -18.21
N GLN A 135 -33.89 -0.81 -16.99
CA GLN A 135 -35.23 -1.23 -16.57
C GLN A 135 -36.31 -0.40 -17.26
N ASP A 136 -36.10 0.91 -17.40
CA ASP A 136 -37.02 1.81 -18.10
C ASP A 136 -37.06 1.51 -19.61
N ALA A 137 -35.93 1.18 -20.23
CA ALA A 137 -35.88 0.76 -21.63
C ALA A 137 -36.53 -0.61 -21.85
N ALA A 138 -36.36 -1.55 -20.92
CA ALA A 138 -37.05 -2.84 -20.94
C ALA A 138 -38.56 -2.69 -20.72
N ALA A 139 -38.98 -1.74 -19.88
CA ALA A 139 -40.39 -1.43 -19.67
C ALA A 139 -41.02 -0.74 -20.88
N ALA A 140 -40.28 0.15 -21.57
CA ALA A 140 -40.74 0.84 -22.77
C ALA A 140 -40.86 -0.07 -24.01
N SER A 141 -40.22 -1.25 -23.99
CA SER A 141 -40.28 -2.25 -25.06
C SER A 141 -41.31 -3.37 -24.81
N ALA A 142 -42.08 -3.30 -23.71
CA ALA A 142 -43.19 -4.21 -23.45
C ALA A 142 -44.39 -3.89 -24.38
N PRO A 143 -44.96 -4.87 -25.12
CA PRO A 143 -46.10 -4.65 -26.00
C PRO A 143 -47.37 -4.29 -25.19
N PRO A 144 -48.25 -3.40 -25.70
CA PRO A 144 -49.47 -3.03 -25.00
C PRO A 144 -50.38 -4.25 -24.83
N SER A 145 -50.81 -4.50 -23.60
CA SER A 145 -51.78 -5.55 -23.28
C SER A 145 -53.13 -5.27 -23.97
N PRO A 146 -53.76 -6.26 -24.62
CA PRO A 146 -55.04 -6.06 -25.31
C PRO A 146 -56.15 -5.67 -24.32
N PRO A 147 -57.07 -4.74 -24.68
CA PRO A 147 -58.18 -4.34 -23.82
C PRO A 147 -59.20 -5.48 -23.65
N PRO A 148 -59.96 -5.50 -22.53
CA PRO A 148 -60.99 -6.51 -22.25
C PRO A 148 -62.21 -6.40 -23.17
#